data_AF-A0A7C1YTE6-F1
#
_entry.id   AF-A0A7C1YTE6-F1
#
_cell.length_a   1.000
_cell.length_b   1.000
_cell.length_c   1.000
_cell.angle_alpha   90.00
_cell.angle_beta   90.00
_cell.angle_gamma   90.00
#
_symmetry.space_group_name_H-M   'P 1'
#
loop_
_entity.id
_entity.type
_entity.pdbx_description
1 polymer ?
#
loop_
_entity_poly.entity_id
_entity_poly.type
_entity_poly.pdbx_seq_one_letter_code
_entity_poly.pdbx_strand_id
1 'polypeptide(L)'
;MGRKKSKKKRSGARSFLLKILIALSIVLFISFSGYVAYLTVTIQERLSQRKWSIPSRVYSDSDYLFPGKKVSKSDFVEMLKLRGYKQYSHRPQRPGGYWSGRGWVEVYLRDFQYPDRNFEGFRLKVTFTRNRIRSLKKNNRPLNLVEIEPVEIAQLFGPQRESRYLVSYDQLLKYLIDAVVTIEDKRFFEHRGIDWRGILRALWVDIKHRSVVQGGSTLTQQL
;
A
#
# COMPACT_ATOMS: atom_id res chain seq x y z
N MET A 1 -79.07 45.32 3.40
CA MET A 1 -78.85 43.90 3.01
C MET A 1 -78.11 43.90 1.67
N GLY A 2 -76.89 43.40 1.45
CA GLY A 2 -76.08 42.41 2.14
C GLY A 2 -75.91 41.18 1.24
N ARG A 3 -74.89 41.11 0.36
CA ARG A 3 -74.49 39.84 -0.26
C ARG A 3 -73.03 39.76 -0.73
N LYS A 4 -72.23 39.18 0.16
CA LYS A 4 -71.11 38.22 0.02
C LYS A 4 -70.16 38.34 -1.20
N LYS A 5 -68.94 38.79 -0.88
CA LYS A 5 -67.71 38.49 -1.62
C LYS A 5 -67.43 36.98 -1.61
N SER A 6 -67.37 36.37 -2.79
CA SER A 6 -66.88 35.00 -3.00
C SER A 6 -65.35 34.97 -2.90
N LYS A 7 -64.82 34.35 -1.85
CA LYS A 7 -63.40 33.96 -1.74
C LYS A 7 -63.33 32.50 -1.31
N LYS A 8 -62.31 31.79 -1.85
CA LYS A 8 -61.80 30.44 -1.53
C LYS A 8 -62.41 29.26 -2.31
N LYS A 9 -61.84 28.97 -3.48
CA LYS A 9 -61.87 27.64 -4.14
C LYS A 9 -60.47 27.12 -4.58
N ARG A 10 -59.38 27.74 -4.12
CA ARG A 10 -58.00 27.40 -4.52
C ARG A 10 -57.25 26.41 -3.59
N SER A 11 -57.84 25.95 -2.48
CA SER A 11 -57.13 25.12 -1.48
C SER A 11 -57.12 23.61 -1.80
N GLY A 12 -58.16 23.07 -2.45
CA GLY A 12 -58.29 21.63 -2.73
C GLY A 12 -57.22 21.09 -3.69
N ALA A 13 -57.00 21.77 -4.82
CA ALA A 13 -56.00 21.38 -5.81
C ALA A 13 -54.56 21.41 -5.26
N ARG A 14 -54.24 22.39 -4.40
CA ARG A 14 -52.94 22.47 -3.71
C ARG A 14 -52.75 21.31 -2.72
N SER A 15 -53.79 20.93 -1.98
CA SER A 15 -53.73 19.80 -1.05
C SER A 15 -53.57 18.44 -1.76
N PHE A 16 -54.16 18.31 -2.95
CA PHE A 16 -54.04 17.11 -3.78
C PHE A 16 -52.63 17.00 -4.41
N LEU A 17 -52.11 18.10 -4.96
CA LEU A 17 -50.73 18.16 -5.46
C LEU A 17 -49.70 17.88 -4.36
N LEU A 18 -49.93 18.39 -3.15
CA LEU A 18 -49.05 18.13 -2.00
C LEU A 18 -49.01 16.64 -1.63
N LYS A 19 -50.17 15.95 -1.64
CA LYS A 19 -50.23 14.50 -1.39
C LYS A 19 -49.48 13.70 -2.45
N ILE A 20 -49.59 14.09 -3.73
CA ILE A 20 -48.85 13.44 -4.82
C ILE A 20 -47.35 13.65 -4.66
N LEU A 21 -46.90 14.87 -4.33
CA LEU A 21 -45.47 15.15 -4.09
C LEU A 21 -44.92 14.37 -2.90
N ILE A 22 -45.68 14.24 -1.81
CA ILE A 22 -45.30 13.42 -0.66
C ILE A 22 -45.19 11.95 -1.07
N ALA A 23 -46.17 11.41 -1.80
CA ALA A 23 -46.13 10.03 -2.28
C ALA A 23 -44.91 9.78 -3.18
N LEU A 24 -44.62 10.68 -4.13
CA LEU A 24 -43.44 10.63 -4.99
C LEU A 24 -42.13 10.67 -4.19
N SER A 25 -42.05 11.55 -3.19
CA SER A 25 -40.88 11.66 -2.30
C SER A 25 -40.65 10.37 -1.52
N ILE A 26 -41.72 9.73 -1.02
CA ILE A 26 -41.64 8.44 -0.32
C ILE A 26 -41.13 7.35 -1.27
N VAL A 27 -41.67 7.26 -2.48
CA VAL A 27 -41.22 6.28 -3.48
C VAL A 27 -39.75 6.49 -3.84
N LEU A 28 -39.34 7.74 -4.05
CA LEU A 28 -37.95 8.09 -4.34
C LEU A 28 -37.03 7.70 -3.17
N PHE A 29 -37.46 7.98 -1.93
CA PHE A 29 -36.71 7.63 -0.72
C PHE A 29 -36.55 6.12 -0.55
N ILE A 30 -37.62 5.34 -0.78
CA ILE A 30 -37.57 3.87 -0.72
C ILE A 30 -36.64 3.34 -1.81
N SER A 31 -36.78 3.83 -3.05
CA SER A 31 -35.92 3.43 -4.17
C SER A 31 -34.46 3.75 -3.91
N PHE A 32 -34.16 4.95 -3.40
CA PHE A 32 -32.81 5.38 -3.05
C PHE A 32 -32.22 4.53 -1.92
N SER A 33 -32.99 4.28 -0.86
CA SER A 33 -32.58 3.44 0.26
C SER A 33 -32.29 2.00 -0.18
N GLY A 34 -33.16 1.44 -1.04
CA GLY A 34 -32.94 0.12 -1.64
C GLY A 34 -31.67 0.07 -2.50
N TYR A 35 -31.42 1.11 -3.28
CA TYR A 35 -30.19 1.22 -4.08
C TYR A 35 -28.93 1.32 -3.20
N VAL A 36 -28.95 2.13 -2.13
CA VAL A 36 -27.84 2.24 -1.17
C VAL A 36 -27.58 0.90 -0.46
N ALA A 37 -28.64 0.18 -0.07
CA ALA A 37 -28.51 -1.15 0.51
C ALA A 37 -27.88 -2.15 -0.49
N TYR A 38 -28.35 -2.15 -1.74
CA TYR A 38 -27.77 -2.95 -2.82
C TYR A 38 -26.28 -2.65 -3.04
N LEU A 39 -25.92 -1.36 -3.10
CA LEU A 39 -24.52 -0.93 -3.23
C LEU A 39 -23.68 -1.38 -2.03
N THR A 40 -24.22 -1.28 -0.81
CA THR A 40 -23.50 -1.68 0.41
C THR A 40 -23.18 -3.17 0.39
N VAL A 41 -24.14 -4.03 0.03
CA VAL A 41 -23.92 -5.48 -0.11
C VAL A 41 -22.88 -5.76 -1.21
N THR A 42 -23.02 -5.14 -2.37
CA THR A 42 -22.09 -5.34 -3.50
C THR A 42 -20.66 -4.91 -3.17
N ILE A 43 -20.49 -3.77 -2.52
CA ILE A 43 -19.18 -3.26 -2.07
C ILE A 43 -18.58 -4.20 -1.03
N GLN A 44 -19.39 -4.63 -0.05
CA GLN A 44 -18.92 -5.53 1.00
C GLN A 44 -18.49 -6.88 0.44
N GLU A 45 -19.23 -7.46 -0.50
CA GLU A 45 -18.82 -8.70 -1.19
C GLU A 45 -17.53 -8.51 -1.99
N ARG A 46 -17.41 -7.40 -2.73
CA ARG A 46 -16.23 -7.12 -3.55
C ARG A 46 -14.97 -6.87 -2.71
N LEU A 47 -15.10 -6.21 -1.57
CA LEU A 47 -13.98 -5.93 -0.66
C LEU A 47 -13.65 -7.12 0.27
N SER A 48 -14.66 -7.92 0.67
CA SER A 48 -14.44 -9.08 1.56
C SER A 48 -13.83 -10.26 0.84
N GLN A 49 -14.15 -10.46 -0.44
CA GLN A 49 -13.43 -11.43 -1.25
C GLN A 49 -12.04 -10.87 -1.54
N ARG A 50 -11.01 -11.47 -0.91
CA ARG A 50 -9.59 -11.18 -1.18
C ARG A 50 -9.25 -11.56 -2.64
N LYS A 51 -9.66 -10.73 -3.61
CA LYS A 51 -9.47 -10.94 -5.05
C LYS A 51 -8.07 -10.58 -5.54
N TRP A 52 -7.20 -10.11 -4.66
CA TRP A 52 -5.83 -9.80 -5.02
C TRP A 52 -5.06 -11.10 -5.29
N SER A 53 -4.71 -11.37 -6.55
CA SER A 53 -3.79 -12.45 -6.88
C SER A 53 -2.38 -12.04 -6.45
N ILE A 54 -1.90 -12.55 -5.32
CA ILE A 54 -0.49 -12.40 -4.94
C ILE A 54 0.32 -13.19 -5.97
N PRO A 55 1.27 -12.58 -6.69
CA PRO A 55 2.05 -13.30 -7.67
C PRO A 55 2.85 -14.40 -6.99
N SER A 56 2.93 -15.56 -7.63
CA SER A 56 3.85 -16.60 -7.16
C SER A 56 5.28 -16.13 -7.46
N ARG A 57 6.17 -16.24 -6.49
CA ARG A 57 7.57 -15.81 -6.63
C ARG A 57 8.45 -17.02 -6.83
N VAL A 58 9.34 -16.94 -7.82
CA VAL A 58 10.33 -17.97 -8.10
C VAL A 58 11.66 -17.46 -7.58
N TYR A 59 12.20 -18.19 -6.61
CA TYR A 59 13.49 -17.92 -5.99
C TYR A 59 14.55 -18.86 -6.56
N SER A 60 15.81 -18.44 -6.52
CA SER A 60 16.96 -19.33 -6.72
C SER A 60 17.07 -20.35 -5.58
N ASP A 61 17.99 -21.30 -5.73
CA ASP A 61 18.48 -22.04 -4.56
C ASP A 61 19.17 -21.10 -3.57
N SER A 62 19.21 -21.47 -2.29
CA SER A 62 19.89 -20.71 -1.24
C SER A 62 21.40 -20.89 -1.34
N ASP A 63 22.16 -19.82 -1.09
CA ASP A 63 23.62 -19.87 -1.15
C ASP A 63 24.24 -20.16 0.20
N TYR A 64 24.93 -21.29 0.33
CA TYR A 64 25.70 -21.63 1.51
C TYR A 64 27.12 -21.06 1.44
N LEU A 65 27.51 -20.27 2.43
CA LEU A 65 28.89 -19.79 2.61
C LEU A 65 29.56 -20.52 3.76
N PHE A 66 30.83 -20.88 3.56
CA PHE A 66 31.67 -21.52 4.56
C PHE A 66 33.13 -21.12 4.33
N PRO A 67 33.99 -21.13 5.38
CA PRO A 67 35.43 -20.93 5.22
C PRO A 67 36.03 -21.90 4.19
N GLY A 68 36.81 -21.38 3.25
CA GLY A 68 37.41 -22.15 2.15
C GLY A 68 36.64 -22.08 0.82
N LYS A 69 35.37 -21.67 0.81
CA LYS A 69 34.58 -21.53 -0.43
C LYS A 69 35.27 -20.56 -1.40
N LYS A 70 35.42 -20.97 -2.68
CA LYS A 70 36.05 -20.17 -3.76
C LYS A 70 35.12 -19.04 -4.23
N VAL A 71 34.98 -18.02 -3.40
CA VAL A 71 34.20 -16.80 -3.68
C VAL A 71 35.09 -15.61 -3.34
N SER A 72 35.30 -14.71 -4.31
CA SER A 72 36.06 -13.47 -4.07
C SER A 72 35.22 -12.44 -3.31
N LYS A 73 35.88 -11.37 -2.85
CA LYS A 73 35.18 -10.22 -2.28
C LYS A 73 34.23 -9.58 -3.31
N SER A 74 34.66 -9.44 -4.56
CA SER A 74 33.86 -8.81 -5.61
C SER A 74 32.61 -9.63 -5.92
N ASP A 75 32.76 -10.95 -6.06
CA ASP A 75 31.62 -11.84 -6.35
C ASP A 75 30.62 -11.81 -5.20
N PHE A 76 31.10 -11.83 -3.95
CA PHE A 76 30.21 -11.71 -2.81
C PHE A 76 29.45 -10.37 -2.77
N VAL A 77 30.12 -9.26 -3.12
CA VAL A 77 29.47 -7.95 -3.23
C VAL A 77 28.43 -7.94 -4.35
N GLU A 78 28.71 -8.59 -5.48
CA GLU A 78 27.76 -8.74 -6.58
C GLU A 78 26.55 -9.58 -6.17
N MET A 79 26.77 -10.70 -5.47
CA MET A 79 25.71 -11.53 -4.89
C MET A 79 24.80 -10.72 -3.96
N LEU A 80 25.36 -9.80 -3.16
CA LEU A 80 24.58 -8.90 -2.30
C LEU A 80 23.80 -7.86 -3.12
N LYS A 81 24.40 -7.30 -4.18
CA LYS A 81 23.72 -6.34 -5.07
C LYS A 81 22.53 -6.98 -5.79
N LEU A 82 22.67 -8.21 -6.28
CA LEU A 82 21.58 -8.97 -6.91
C LEU A 82 20.41 -9.22 -5.95
N ARG A 83 20.69 -9.30 -4.64
CA ARG A 83 19.68 -9.40 -3.57
C ARG A 83 19.15 -8.04 -3.09
N GLY A 84 19.49 -6.96 -3.78
CA GLY A 84 19.04 -5.61 -3.46
C GLY A 84 19.63 -5.05 -2.16
N TYR A 85 20.78 -5.53 -1.71
CA TYR A 85 21.49 -4.92 -0.58
C TYR A 85 22.16 -3.62 -0.99
N LYS A 86 22.10 -2.61 -0.11
CA LYS A 86 22.68 -1.28 -0.35
C LYS A 86 24.05 -1.15 0.32
N GLN A 87 25.01 -0.56 -0.40
CA GLN A 87 26.32 -0.25 0.14
C GLN A 87 26.27 1.05 0.96
N TYR A 88 26.88 1.05 2.13
CA TYR A 88 27.05 2.21 2.99
C TYR A 88 28.54 2.48 3.26
N SER A 89 28.88 3.74 3.51
CA SER A 89 30.23 4.15 3.91
C SER A 89 30.56 3.76 5.36
N HIS A 90 29.53 3.55 6.18
CA HIS A 90 29.64 3.14 7.58
C HIS A 90 28.84 1.86 7.84
N ARG A 91 29.02 1.29 9.03
CA ARG A 91 28.27 0.12 9.48
C ARG A 91 26.75 0.34 9.35
N PRO A 92 26.00 -0.56 8.68
CA PRO A 92 24.56 -0.39 8.48
C PRO A 92 23.80 -0.51 9.81
N GLN A 93 22.82 0.37 9.99
CA GLN A 93 21.93 0.37 11.17
C GLN A 93 20.66 -0.44 10.97
N ARG A 94 20.27 -0.67 9.71
CA ARG A 94 19.08 -1.45 9.32
C ARG A 94 19.49 -2.68 8.50
N PRO A 95 18.69 -3.77 8.54
CA PRO A 95 18.87 -4.91 7.66
C PRO A 95 18.82 -4.52 6.17
N GLY A 96 19.47 -5.30 5.30
CA GLY A 96 19.54 -5.01 3.86
C GLY A 96 20.64 -4.04 3.46
N GLY A 97 21.59 -3.77 4.35
CA GLY A 97 22.76 -2.93 4.10
C GLY A 97 24.06 -3.68 4.28
N TYR A 98 25.11 -3.27 3.57
CA TYR A 98 26.47 -3.72 3.81
C TYR A 98 27.46 -2.57 3.72
N TRP A 99 28.63 -2.78 4.32
CA TRP A 99 29.80 -1.93 4.17
C TRP A 99 31.03 -2.82 4.05
N SER A 100 32.11 -2.31 3.46
CA SER A 100 33.28 -3.14 3.19
C SER A 100 34.57 -2.39 3.38
N GLY A 101 35.63 -3.13 3.75
CA GLY A 101 37.01 -2.66 3.78
C GLY A 101 37.86 -3.41 2.75
N ARG A 102 39.19 -3.29 2.84
CA ARG A 102 40.12 -3.87 1.84
C ARG A 102 39.98 -5.40 1.67
N GLY A 103 39.67 -6.15 2.73
CA GLY A 103 39.60 -7.63 2.70
C GLY A 103 38.41 -8.23 3.44
N TRP A 104 37.39 -7.44 3.72
CA TRP A 104 36.20 -7.89 4.45
C TRP A 104 34.95 -7.16 3.98
N VAL A 105 33.82 -7.82 4.16
CA VAL A 105 32.47 -7.27 3.96
C VAL A 105 31.68 -7.59 5.21
N GLU A 106 31.00 -6.60 5.76
CA GLU A 106 30.05 -6.81 6.85
C GLU A 106 28.67 -6.40 6.36
N VAL A 107 27.74 -7.35 6.41
CA VAL A 107 26.37 -7.23 5.92
C VAL A 107 25.41 -7.45 7.08
N TYR A 108 24.35 -6.65 7.13
CA TYR A 108 23.22 -6.90 8.01
C TYR A 108 22.14 -7.62 7.22
N LEU A 109 22.09 -8.95 7.36
CA LEU A 109 21.14 -9.80 6.64
C LEU A 109 19.70 -9.47 7.05
N ARG A 110 18.76 -9.62 6.11
CA ARG A 110 17.33 -9.40 6.34
C ARG A 110 16.70 -10.64 6.96
N ASP A 111 15.53 -10.44 7.54
CA ASP A 111 14.64 -11.55 7.87
C ASP A 111 14.09 -12.14 6.57
N PHE A 112 13.97 -13.46 6.50
CA PHE A 112 13.44 -14.16 5.34
C PHE A 112 12.50 -15.28 5.77
N GLN A 113 11.33 -15.37 5.14
CA GLN A 113 10.36 -16.44 5.39
C GLN A 113 10.55 -17.55 4.35
N TYR A 114 11.09 -18.68 4.78
CA TYR A 114 11.08 -19.91 3.98
C TYR A 114 9.75 -20.66 4.20
N PRO A 115 9.37 -21.56 3.28
CA PRO A 115 8.15 -22.37 3.43
C PRO A 115 8.09 -23.18 4.73
N ASP A 116 9.25 -23.61 5.23
CA ASP A 116 9.42 -24.51 6.37
C ASP A 116 9.93 -23.82 7.64
N ARG A 117 10.50 -22.61 7.53
CA ARG A 117 11.12 -21.90 8.65
C ARG A 117 11.26 -20.40 8.45
N ASN A 118 11.39 -19.67 9.55
CA ASN A 118 11.78 -18.26 9.52
C ASN A 118 13.28 -18.12 9.73
N PHE A 119 13.93 -17.33 8.89
CA PHE A 119 15.31 -16.92 9.05
C PHE A 119 15.35 -15.53 9.65
N GLU A 120 15.93 -15.43 10.85
CA GLU A 120 16.18 -14.17 11.52
C GLU A 120 17.47 -13.54 10.99
N GLY A 121 17.36 -12.31 10.50
CA GLY A 121 18.47 -11.54 9.99
C GLY A 121 19.50 -11.23 11.09
N PHE A 122 20.78 -11.32 10.74
CA PHE A 122 21.86 -10.99 11.66
C PHE A 122 23.03 -10.32 10.96
N ARG A 123 23.95 -9.77 11.74
CA ARG A 123 25.18 -9.17 11.22
C ARG A 123 26.20 -10.26 10.90
N LEU A 124 26.49 -10.41 9.63
CA LEU A 124 27.49 -11.33 9.11
C LEU A 124 28.72 -10.55 8.67
N LYS A 125 29.88 -10.85 9.26
CA LYS A 125 31.17 -10.36 8.78
C LYS A 125 31.91 -11.48 8.05
N VAL A 126 32.17 -11.27 6.78
CA VAL A 126 32.91 -12.17 5.90
C VAL A 126 34.30 -11.58 5.67
N THR A 127 35.35 -12.37 5.90
CA THR A 127 36.71 -12.00 5.53
C THR A 127 37.20 -12.85 4.38
N PHE A 128 38.01 -12.26 3.51
CA PHE A 128 38.45 -12.87 2.27
C PHE A 128 39.97 -12.97 2.25
N THR A 129 40.48 -13.94 1.51
CA THR A 129 41.92 -14.04 1.20
C THR A 129 42.08 -14.53 -0.21
N ARG A 130 42.73 -13.72 -1.06
CA ARG A 130 42.82 -13.94 -2.51
C ARG A 130 41.42 -14.10 -3.14
N ASN A 131 41.03 -15.33 -3.47
CA ASN A 131 39.78 -15.68 -4.13
C ASN A 131 38.94 -16.71 -3.33
N ARG A 132 38.96 -16.61 -2.00
CA ARG A 132 38.14 -17.48 -1.13
C ARG A 132 37.74 -16.81 0.16
N ILE A 133 36.68 -17.33 0.77
CA ILE A 133 36.23 -16.96 2.12
C ILE A 133 37.25 -17.51 3.13
N ARG A 134 37.79 -16.65 3.99
CA ARG A 134 38.70 -17.04 5.08
C ARG A 134 37.93 -17.33 6.37
N SER A 135 36.99 -16.48 6.73
CA SER A 135 36.22 -16.64 7.97
C SER A 135 34.85 -15.99 7.86
N LEU A 136 33.89 -16.54 8.60
CA LEU A 136 32.57 -15.96 8.81
C LEU A 136 32.39 -15.66 10.30
N LYS A 137 31.73 -14.55 10.62
CA LYS A 137 31.35 -14.21 12.00
C LYS A 137 29.92 -13.69 12.09
N LYS A 138 29.09 -14.27 12.97
CA LYS A 138 27.77 -13.74 13.35
C LYS A 138 27.91 -12.99 14.66
N ASN A 139 27.61 -11.69 14.65
CA ASN A 139 27.70 -10.84 15.85
C ASN A 139 29.04 -11.03 16.60
N ASN A 140 30.16 -11.04 15.85
CA ASN A 140 31.53 -11.33 16.29
C ASN A 140 31.86 -12.77 16.72
N ARG A 141 30.90 -13.70 16.75
CA ARG A 141 31.15 -15.13 17.01
C ARG A 141 31.47 -15.88 15.72
N PRO A 142 32.48 -16.76 15.68
CA PRO A 142 32.83 -17.51 14.47
C PRO A 142 31.67 -18.40 13.99
N LEU A 143 31.56 -18.53 12.67
CA LEU A 143 30.60 -19.39 11.99
C LEU A 143 31.34 -20.29 11.00
N ASN A 144 30.92 -21.56 10.94
CA ASN A 144 31.45 -22.52 9.96
C ASN A 144 30.61 -22.57 8.69
N LEU A 145 29.33 -22.21 8.79
CA LEU A 145 28.36 -22.23 7.70
C LEU A 145 27.35 -21.11 7.92
N VAL A 146 26.96 -20.44 6.84
CA VAL A 146 25.80 -19.55 6.82
C VAL A 146 25.07 -19.71 5.49
N GLU A 147 23.76 -19.82 5.56
CA GLU A 147 22.90 -19.74 4.39
C GLU A 147 22.49 -18.28 4.17
N ILE A 148 22.53 -17.84 2.92
CA ILE A 148 22.07 -16.51 2.51
C ILE A 148 20.79 -16.66 1.72
N GLU A 149 19.84 -15.76 1.98
CA GLU A 149 18.55 -15.66 1.31
C GLU A 149 18.68 -15.83 -0.21
N PRO A 150 17.76 -16.55 -0.86
CA PRO A 150 17.81 -16.76 -2.30
C PRO A 150 17.52 -15.47 -3.06
N VAL A 151 17.92 -15.41 -4.33
CA VAL A 151 17.61 -14.29 -5.22
C VAL A 151 16.22 -14.50 -5.82
N GLU A 152 15.40 -13.47 -5.87
CA GLU A 152 14.14 -13.53 -6.61
C GLU A 152 14.44 -13.47 -8.13
N ILE A 153 14.11 -14.53 -8.85
CA ILE A 153 14.38 -14.67 -10.29
C ILE A 153 13.21 -14.13 -11.10
N ALA A 154 11.98 -14.49 -10.70
CA ALA A 154 10.79 -14.14 -11.45
C ALA A 154 9.54 -14.02 -10.56
N GLN A 155 8.59 -13.22 -11.03
CA GLN A 155 7.23 -13.17 -10.50
C GLN A 155 6.28 -13.70 -11.56
N LEU A 156 5.50 -14.73 -11.21
CA LEU A 156 4.43 -15.27 -12.03
C LEU A 156 3.15 -14.54 -11.70
N PHE A 157 2.76 -13.64 -12.62
CA PHE A 157 1.58 -12.82 -12.45
C PHE A 157 0.31 -13.57 -12.82
N GLY A 158 -0.76 -13.29 -12.08
CA GLY A 158 -2.13 -13.65 -12.47
C GLY A 158 -2.60 -12.84 -13.70
N PRO A 159 -3.81 -13.12 -14.21
CA PRO A 159 -4.36 -12.50 -15.43
C PRO A 159 -4.40 -10.96 -15.38
N GLN A 160 -4.48 -10.36 -14.19
CA GLN A 160 -4.50 -8.91 -14.01
C GLN A 160 -3.11 -8.25 -14.12
N ARG A 161 -2.02 -9.02 -14.12
CA ARG A 161 -0.62 -8.53 -14.25
C ARG A 161 -0.22 -7.45 -13.24
N GLU A 162 -0.72 -7.54 -12.02
CA GLU A 162 -0.41 -6.61 -10.94
C GLU A 162 0.53 -7.25 -9.91
N SER A 163 1.59 -6.54 -9.51
CA SER A 163 2.47 -6.93 -8.40
C SER A 163 2.02 -6.20 -7.14
N ARG A 164 1.60 -6.95 -6.13
CA ARG A 164 1.23 -6.38 -4.81
C ARG A 164 1.98 -7.08 -3.70
N TYR A 165 2.42 -6.29 -2.73
CA TYR A 165 2.94 -6.77 -1.46
C TYR A 165 1.95 -6.36 -0.37
N LEU A 166 1.34 -7.35 0.28
CA LEU A 166 0.41 -7.08 1.37
C LEU A 166 1.20 -6.64 2.60
N VAL A 167 0.95 -5.41 3.02
CA VAL A 167 1.50 -4.82 4.24
C VAL A 167 0.36 -4.46 5.16
N SER A 168 0.56 -4.70 6.45
CA SER A 168 -0.40 -4.26 7.46
C SER A 168 -0.18 -2.78 7.76
N TYR A 169 -1.23 -2.08 8.18
CA TYR A 169 -1.19 -0.62 8.38
C TYR A 169 -0.12 -0.19 9.40
N ASP A 170 0.10 -0.99 10.44
CA ASP A 170 1.11 -0.84 11.48
C ASP A 170 2.55 -1.00 10.99
N GLN A 171 2.76 -1.66 9.83
CA GLN A 171 4.08 -1.80 9.21
C GLN A 171 4.47 -0.58 8.38
N LEU A 172 3.53 0.32 8.08
CA LEU A 172 3.79 1.51 7.29
C LEU A 172 4.50 2.58 8.12
N LEU A 173 5.49 3.23 7.51
CA LEU A 173 6.15 4.38 8.12
C LEU A 173 5.13 5.52 8.28
N LYS A 174 5.00 6.06 9.49
CA LYS A 174 4.07 7.18 9.77
C LYS A 174 4.24 8.34 8.78
N TYR A 175 5.48 8.70 8.45
CA TYR A 175 5.76 9.76 7.47
C TYR A 175 5.20 9.48 6.07
N LEU A 176 5.10 8.22 5.65
CA LEU A 176 4.48 7.86 4.38
C LEU A 176 2.97 8.14 4.42
N ILE A 177 2.31 7.71 5.50
CA ILE A 177 0.88 7.95 5.72
C ILE A 177 0.62 9.45 5.74
N ASP A 178 1.37 10.20 6.56
CA ASP A 178 1.23 11.65 6.70
C ASP A 178 1.45 12.37 5.36
N ALA A 179 2.44 11.96 4.57
CA ALA A 179 2.71 12.55 3.26
C ALA A 179 1.56 12.31 2.26
N VAL A 180 1.10 11.06 2.13
CA VAL A 180 0.00 10.71 1.21
C VAL A 180 -1.28 11.43 1.61
N VAL A 181 -1.65 11.38 2.89
CA VAL A 181 -2.83 12.09 3.40
C VAL A 181 -2.69 13.60 3.18
N THR A 182 -1.53 14.20 3.45
CA THR A 182 -1.37 15.66 3.27
C THR A 182 -1.48 16.10 1.81
N ILE A 183 -0.97 15.31 0.86
CA ILE A 183 -0.95 15.63 -0.57
C ILE A 183 -2.29 15.34 -1.24
N GLU A 184 -2.83 14.14 -1.03
CA GLU A 184 -4.03 13.66 -1.75
C GLU A 184 -5.33 14.06 -1.05
N ASP A 185 -5.36 13.98 0.29
CA ASP A 185 -6.60 14.18 1.06
C ASP A 185 -6.33 14.72 2.46
N LYS A 186 -6.00 16.02 2.54
CA LYS A 186 -5.54 16.69 3.77
C LYS A 186 -6.51 16.53 4.95
N ARG A 187 -7.79 16.28 4.69
CA ARG A 187 -8.85 16.13 5.70
C ARG A 187 -9.41 14.71 5.77
N PHE A 188 -8.66 13.74 5.29
CA PHE A 188 -9.06 12.34 5.24
C PHE A 188 -9.72 11.86 6.55
N PHE A 189 -9.12 12.18 7.69
CA PHE A 189 -9.59 11.78 9.02
C PHE A 189 -10.73 12.66 9.59
N GLU A 190 -11.06 13.78 8.95
CA GLU A 190 -12.13 14.69 9.38
C GLU A 190 -13.48 14.40 8.70
N HIS A 191 -13.47 13.63 7.60
CA HIS A 191 -14.67 13.34 6.82
C HIS A 191 -14.93 11.84 6.63
N ARG A 192 -16.17 11.48 6.29
CA ARG A 192 -16.61 10.09 6.09
C ARG A 192 -16.59 9.69 4.61
N GLY A 193 -15.45 9.90 3.95
CA GLY A 193 -15.19 9.49 2.56
C GLY A 193 -15.56 10.51 1.48
N ILE A 194 -16.28 11.59 1.78
CA ILE A 194 -16.53 12.70 0.84
C ILE A 194 -16.16 14.02 1.50
N ASP A 195 -15.25 14.77 0.87
CA ASP A 195 -14.87 16.12 1.29
C ASP A 195 -15.65 17.18 0.52
N TRP A 196 -16.85 17.54 1.01
CA TRP A 196 -17.67 18.59 0.38
C TRP A 196 -16.95 19.92 0.24
N ARG A 197 -16.16 20.30 1.24
CA ARG A 197 -15.36 21.54 1.20
C ARG A 197 -14.24 21.43 0.16
N GLY A 198 -13.66 20.24 -0.02
CA GLY A 198 -12.61 19.96 -0.99
C GLY A 198 -13.12 20.05 -2.42
N ILE A 199 -14.30 19.46 -2.66
CA ILE A 199 -15.04 19.50 -3.93
C ILE A 199 -15.41 20.94 -4.29
N LEU A 200 -16.02 21.70 -3.37
CA LEU A 200 -16.42 23.09 -3.64
C LEU A 200 -15.23 23.99 -3.94
N ARG A 201 -14.12 23.81 -3.23
CA ARG A 201 -12.85 24.53 -3.50
C ARG A 201 -12.32 24.19 -4.88
N ALA A 202 -12.23 22.91 -5.24
CA ALA A 202 -11.74 22.48 -6.55
C ALA A 202 -12.61 23.06 -7.67
N LEU A 203 -13.93 22.94 -7.54
CA LEU A 203 -14.88 23.52 -8.49
C LEU A 203 -14.69 25.03 -8.67
N TRP A 204 -14.53 25.78 -7.57
CA TRP A 204 -14.30 27.23 -7.64
C TRP A 204 -13.02 27.58 -8.39
N VAL A 205 -11.93 26.84 -8.11
CA VAL A 205 -10.64 27.07 -8.75
C VAL A 205 -10.68 26.70 -10.24
N ASP A 206 -11.33 25.60 -10.60
CA ASP A 206 -11.47 25.16 -11.98
C ASP A 206 -12.30 26.15 -12.81
N ILE A 207 -13.38 26.69 -12.24
CA ILE A 207 -14.19 27.75 -12.88
C ILE A 207 -13.33 29.00 -13.12
N LYS A 208 -12.54 29.41 -12.12
CA LYS A 208 -11.67 30.59 -12.22
C LYS A 208 -10.61 30.43 -13.32
N HIS A 209 -10.06 29.23 -13.49
CA HIS A 209 -9.02 28.93 -14.50
C HIS A 209 -9.59 28.39 -15.82
N ARG A 210 -10.92 28.27 -15.92
CA ARG A 210 -11.66 27.69 -17.07
C ARG A 210 -11.08 26.34 -17.53
N SER A 211 -10.50 25.58 -16.60
CA SER A 211 -9.82 24.31 -16.86
C SER A 211 -9.73 23.50 -15.57
N VAL A 212 -9.66 22.18 -15.68
CA VAL A 212 -9.48 21.28 -14.53
C VAL A 212 -8.03 21.37 -14.07
N VAL A 213 -7.80 22.14 -13.02
CA VAL A 213 -6.46 22.38 -12.44
C VAL A 213 -6.33 21.77 -11.06
N GLN A 214 -7.46 21.39 -10.42
CA GLN A 214 -7.45 20.91 -9.05
C GLN A 214 -8.33 19.66 -8.83
N GLY A 215 -7.76 18.65 -8.19
CA GLY A 215 -8.50 17.47 -7.73
C GLY A 215 -9.36 17.76 -6.49
N GLY A 216 -10.62 17.29 -6.51
CA GLY A 216 -11.55 17.33 -5.38
C GLY A 216 -11.89 15.95 -4.79
N SER A 217 -11.34 14.88 -5.37
CA SER A 217 -11.63 13.50 -4.95
C SER A 217 -10.89 13.12 -3.68
N THR A 218 -11.54 12.35 -2.81
CA THR A 218 -10.95 11.80 -1.58
C THR A 218 -10.23 10.47 -1.85
N LEU A 219 -9.38 10.04 -0.91
CA LEU A 219 -8.77 8.70 -0.98
C LEU A 219 -9.82 7.58 -1.03
N THR A 220 -10.94 7.74 -0.32
CA THR A 220 -12.04 6.76 -0.33
C THR A 220 -12.73 6.68 -1.70
N GLN A 221 -12.80 7.77 -2.46
CA GLN A 221 -13.41 7.78 -3.79
C GLN A 221 -12.52 7.15 -4.87
N GLN A 222 -11.21 7.03 -4.62
CA GLN A 222 -10.25 6.45 -5.55
C GLN A 222 -10.11 4.91 -5.43
N LEU A 223 -10.67 4.32 -4.37
CA LEU A 223 -10.59 2.88 -4.05
C LEU A 223 -11.76 2.08 -4.64
#